data_AF-A0A1U7QE46-F1
#
_entry.id   AF-A0A1U7QE46-F1
#
_cell.length_a   1.000
_cell.length_b   1.000
_cell.length_c   1.000
_cell.angle_alpha   90.00
_cell.angle_beta   90.00
_cell.angle_gamma   90.00
#
_symmetry.space_group_name_H-M   'P 1'
#
loop_
_entity.id
_entity.type
_entity.pdbx_description
1 polymer ?
#
loop_
_entity_poly.entity_id
_entity_poly.type
_entity_poly.pdbx_seq_one_letter_code
_entity_poly.pdbx_strand_id
1 'polypeptide(L)'
;MVAGVSLLLRALPLLLWGCRDAQPARLGPRELRQEAEAFLEKYGYFSEQGSKAPASTQLSNAIREFQWVSQLPISGVLDQATLRQMTLPRCGVADTDSHAAWAERISALFAGHRAKRRRKKRFAKPGKCIESN
;
A
#
# COMPACT_ATOMS: atom_id res chain seq x y z
N MET A 1 -57.36 22.79 27.02
CA MET A 1 -57.03 21.53 26.31
C MET A 1 -56.07 21.83 25.18
N VAL A 2 -54.75 21.81 25.42
CA VAL A 2 -53.76 21.86 24.33
C VAL A 2 -52.60 20.95 24.72
N ALA A 3 -52.89 19.67 24.83
CA ALA A 3 -51.92 18.61 25.11
C ALA A 3 -51.98 17.61 23.94
N GLY A 4 -51.42 17.98 22.79
CA GLY A 4 -51.57 17.15 21.59
C GLY A 4 -50.57 17.34 20.46
N VAL A 5 -49.69 18.35 20.51
CA VAL A 5 -48.80 18.65 19.37
C VAL A 5 -47.31 18.36 19.66
N SER A 6 -46.94 18.14 20.92
CA SER A 6 -45.54 17.98 21.33
C SER A 6 -44.96 16.59 21.11
N LEU A 7 -45.77 15.58 20.75
CA LEU A 7 -45.31 14.19 20.65
C LEU A 7 -44.82 13.76 19.26
N LEU A 8 -45.13 14.49 18.19
CA LEU A 8 -44.79 14.07 16.83
C LEU A 8 -43.39 14.54 16.35
N LEU A 9 -42.72 15.43 17.09
CA LEU A 9 -41.40 15.97 16.72
C LEU A 9 -40.20 15.28 17.39
N ARG A 10 -40.41 14.13 18.06
CA ARG A 10 -39.33 13.33 18.68
C ARG A 10 -39.02 12.00 17.98
N ALA A 11 -39.68 11.69 16.86
CA ALA A 11 -39.46 10.42 16.15
C ALA A 11 -38.49 10.55 14.96
N LEU A 12 -38.18 11.76 14.49
CA LEU A 12 -37.33 11.97 13.31
C LEU A 12 -35.80 11.69 13.45
N PRO A 13 -35.16 11.63 14.64
CA PRO A 13 -33.70 11.40 14.69
C PRO A 13 -33.28 9.94 14.43
N LEU A 14 -34.21 8.97 14.52
CA LEU A 14 -33.88 7.54 14.56
C LEU A 14 -33.74 6.88 13.17
N LEU A 15 -34.09 7.58 12.09
CA LEU A 15 -33.92 7.09 10.72
C LEU A 15 -32.60 7.56 10.07
N LEU A 16 -31.83 8.44 10.72
CA LEU A 16 -30.56 8.96 10.19
C LEU A 16 -29.30 8.44 10.92
N TRP A 17 -29.46 7.62 11.97
CA TRP A 17 -28.35 7.01 12.72
C TRP A 17 -28.10 5.54 12.35
N GLY A 18 -28.62 5.10 11.20
CA GLY A 18 -28.59 3.72 10.75
C GLY A 18 -27.27 3.22 10.17
N CYS A 19 -26.11 3.67 10.67
CA CYS A 19 -24.88 2.88 10.54
C CYS A 19 -24.54 2.35 11.93
N ARG A 20 -25.17 1.22 12.25
CA ARG A 20 -24.82 0.38 13.38
C ARG A 20 -23.35 0.03 13.17
N ASP A 21 -22.47 0.68 13.94
CA ASP A 21 -21.04 0.40 13.94
C ASP A 21 -20.88 -1.12 13.88
N ALA A 22 -20.23 -1.61 12.83
CA ALA A 22 -19.73 -2.96 12.79
C ALA A 22 -18.73 -3.03 13.96
N GLN A 23 -19.25 -3.40 15.13
CA GLN A 23 -18.46 -3.55 16.33
C GLN A 23 -17.42 -4.60 15.94
N PRO A 24 -16.11 -4.26 15.92
CA PRO A 24 -15.11 -5.30 15.75
C PRO A 24 -15.42 -6.32 16.83
N ALA A 25 -15.56 -7.58 16.42
CA ALA A 25 -15.77 -8.68 17.34
C ALA A 25 -14.82 -8.49 18.53
N ARG A 26 -15.29 -8.78 19.75
CA ARG A 26 -14.50 -8.64 20.99
C ARG A 26 -13.37 -9.69 21.00
N LEU A 27 -12.47 -9.59 20.04
CA LEU A 27 -11.27 -10.38 19.90
C LEU A 27 -10.24 -9.81 20.87
N GLY A 28 -9.52 -10.70 21.53
CA GLY A 28 -8.42 -10.30 22.41
C GLY A 28 -7.35 -9.54 21.61
N PRO A 29 -6.52 -8.71 22.26
CA PRO A 29 -5.41 -7.99 21.58
C PRO A 29 -4.48 -8.91 20.78
N ARG A 30 -4.33 -10.16 21.22
CA ARG A 30 -3.53 -11.18 20.54
C ARG A 30 -4.19 -11.70 19.27
N GLU A 31 -5.50 -11.88 19.28
CA GLU A 31 -6.28 -12.35 18.13
C GLU A 31 -6.36 -11.27 17.05
N LEU A 32 -6.60 -10.01 17.44
CA LEU A 32 -6.57 -8.86 16.53
C LEU A 32 -5.22 -8.73 15.82
N ARG A 33 -4.13 -9.00 16.56
CA ARG A 33 -2.79 -9.00 15.99
C ARG A 33 -2.60 -10.12 14.98
N GLN A 34 -3.06 -11.33 15.28
CA GLN A 34 -2.97 -12.47 14.37
C GLN A 34 -3.80 -12.26 13.09
N GLU A 35 -5.00 -11.69 13.22
CA GLU A 35 -5.85 -11.36 12.08
C GLU A 35 -5.22 -10.27 11.21
N ALA A 36 -4.61 -9.26 11.83
CA ALA A 36 -3.86 -8.23 11.12
C ALA A 36 -2.61 -8.80 10.42
N GLU A 37 -1.86 -9.69 11.06
CA GLU A 37 -0.71 -10.39 10.47
C GLU A 37 -1.16 -11.20 9.24
N ALA A 38 -2.20 -12.03 9.37
CA ALA A 38 -2.76 -12.79 8.25
C ALA A 38 -3.28 -11.91 7.11
N PHE A 39 -3.90 -10.76 7.43
CA PHE A 39 -4.32 -9.78 6.42
C PHE A 39 -3.11 -9.21 5.69
N LEU A 40 -2.08 -8.77 6.41
CA LEU A 40 -0.91 -8.15 5.82
C LEU A 40 -0.12 -9.15 4.96
N GLU A 41 -0.07 -10.43 5.35
CA GLU A 41 0.47 -11.50 4.51
C GLU A 41 -0.34 -11.69 3.23
N LYS A 42 -1.67 -11.78 3.35
CA LYS A 42 -2.57 -11.97 2.21
C LYS A 42 -2.41 -10.89 1.12
N TYR A 43 -2.19 -9.64 1.52
CA TYR A 43 -2.01 -8.51 0.60
C TYR A 43 -0.55 -8.18 0.29
N GLY A 44 0.40 -9.00 0.78
CA GLY A 44 1.82 -8.91 0.45
C GLY A 44 2.61 -7.83 1.20
N TYR A 45 2.06 -7.27 2.28
CA TYR A 45 2.76 -6.29 3.12
C TYR A 45 3.70 -6.94 4.14
N PHE A 46 3.40 -8.17 4.56
CA PHE A 46 4.19 -8.91 5.56
C PHE A 46 4.69 -10.23 4.98
N SER A 47 5.97 -10.54 5.22
CA SER A 47 6.58 -11.82 4.88
C SER A 47 7.61 -12.16 5.96
N GLU A 48 7.48 -13.33 6.58
CA GLU A 48 8.44 -13.80 7.58
C GLU A 48 9.80 -14.19 6.95
N GLN A 49 9.86 -14.36 5.64
CA GLN A 49 10.98 -14.97 4.93
C GLN A 49 11.88 -13.90 4.30
N GLY A 50 12.97 -13.55 4.99
CA GLY A 50 14.12 -12.84 4.38
C GLY A 50 14.57 -11.56 5.07
N SER A 51 13.80 -11.01 6.01
CA SER A 51 14.19 -9.80 6.75
C SER A 51 14.98 -10.13 8.02
N LYS A 52 16.17 -9.54 8.14
CA LYS A 52 17.00 -9.60 9.36
C LYS A 52 16.42 -8.78 10.54
N ALA A 53 15.34 -8.02 10.30
CA ALA A 53 14.72 -7.18 11.30
C ALA A 53 13.89 -8.01 12.30
N PRO A 54 13.74 -7.56 13.57
CA PRO A 54 12.81 -8.17 14.51
C PRO A 54 11.38 -8.22 13.95
N ALA A 55 10.62 -9.28 14.25
CA ALA A 55 9.24 -9.44 13.77
C ALA A 55 8.33 -8.26 14.14
N SER A 56 8.54 -7.63 15.30
CA SER A 56 7.79 -6.43 15.72
C SER A 56 8.05 -5.20 14.83
N THR A 57 9.27 -5.05 14.31
CA THR A 57 9.63 -3.94 13.42
C THR A 57 9.19 -4.21 12.00
N GLN A 58 9.21 -5.47 11.56
CA GLN A 58 8.63 -5.87 10.27
C GLN A 58 7.13 -5.59 10.25
N LEU A 59 6.40 -5.98 11.31
CA LEU A 59 4.97 -5.73 11.42
C LEU A 59 4.65 -4.23 11.44
N SER A 60 5.38 -3.43 12.22
CA SER A 60 5.12 -1.99 12.27
C SER A 60 5.40 -1.30 10.93
N ASN A 61 6.42 -1.74 10.18
CA ASN A 61 6.67 -1.25 8.82
C ASN A 61 5.54 -1.66 7.86
N ALA A 62 5.09 -2.91 7.90
CA ALA A 62 3.96 -3.37 7.09
C ALA A 62 2.68 -2.57 7.36
N ILE A 63 2.41 -2.25 8.65
CA ILE A 63 1.29 -1.39 9.04
C ILE A 63 1.45 0.03 8.48
N ARG A 64 2.65 0.61 8.50
CA ARG A 64 2.90 1.95 7.92
C ARG A 64 2.61 1.98 6.43
N GLU A 65 3.04 0.97 5.69
CA GLU A 65 2.78 0.86 4.24
C GLU A 65 1.29 0.74 3.96
N PHE A 66 0.57 -0.11 4.70
CA PHE A 66 -0.88 -0.23 4.57
C PHE A 66 -1.60 1.07 4.90
N GLN A 67 -1.18 1.77 5.97
CA GLN A 67 -1.74 3.07 6.35
C GLN A 67 -1.52 4.10 5.25
N TRP A 68 -0.33 4.14 4.64
CA TRP A 68 -0.03 5.05 3.54
C TRP A 68 -0.92 4.78 2.31
N VAL A 69 -1.01 3.53 1.87
CA VAL A 69 -1.85 3.14 0.71
C VAL A 69 -3.33 3.39 0.98
N SER A 70 -3.79 3.16 2.22
CA SER A 70 -5.18 3.37 2.62
C SER A 70 -5.50 4.81 3.05
N GLN A 71 -4.56 5.74 2.90
CA GLN A 71 -4.70 7.16 3.28
C GLN A 71 -5.07 7.39 4.75
N LEU A 72 -4.57 6.51 5.62
CA LEU A 72 -4.67 6.65 7.07
C LEU A 72 -3.45 7.39 7.63
N PRO A 73 -3.55 7.99 8.82
CA PRO A 73 -2.38 8.51 9.53
C PRO A 73 -1.32 7.42 9.73
N ILE A 74 -0.08 7.72 9.33
CA ILE A 74 1.03 6.77 9.38
C ILE A 74 1.60 6.74 10.80
N SER A 75 1.09 5.82 11.63
CA SER A 75 1.56 5.58 13.00
C SER A 75 2.48 4.35 13.08
N GLY A 76 2.24 3.33 12.25
CA GLY A 76 2.83 2.00 12.37
C GLY A 76 2.27 1.18 13.54
N VAL A 77 1.16 1.62 14.13
CA VAL A 77 0.45 0.97 15.22
C VAL A 77 -0.91 0.48 14.73
N LEU A 78 -1.38 -0.63 15.30
CA LEU A 78 -2.67 -1.23 14.98
C LEU A 78 -3.82 -0.42 15.61
N ASP A 79 -4.07 0.76 15.05
CA ASP A 79 -5.12 1.68 15.50
C ASP A 79 -6.52 1.17 15.13
N GLN A 80 -7.55 1.63 15.85
CA GLN A 80 -8.94 1.24 15.58
C GLN A 80 -9.40 1.64 14.16
N ALA A 81 -8.89 2.74 13.62
CA ALA A 81 -9.15 3.13 12.24
C ALA A 81 -8.51 2.13 11.24
N THR A 82 -7.28 1.70 11.51
CA THR A 82 -6.59 0.67 10.72
C THR A 82 -7.35 -0.65 10.73
N LEU A 83 -7.78 -1.12 11.91
CA LEU A 83 -8.57 -2.35 12.05
C LEU A 83 -9.89 -2.28 11.29
N ARG A 84 -10.63 -1.16 11.41
CA ARG A 84 -11.86 -0.95 10.64
C ARG A 84 -11.60 -1.01 9.13
N GLN A 85 -10.48 -0.47 8.68
CA GLN A 85 -10.14 -0.49 7.25
C GLN A 85 -9.77 -1.89 6.75
N MET A 86 -9.17 -2.72 7.61
CA MET A 86 -8.83 -4.12 7.31
C MET A 86 -10.07 -5.02 7.25
N THR A 87 -11.15 -4.70 7.97
CA THR A 87 -12.39 -5.50 7.96
C THR A 87 -13.34 -5.16 6.81
N LEU A 88 -13.09 -4.06 6.08
CA LEU A 88 -13.91 -3.70 4.92
C LEU A 88 -13.73 -4.70 3.77
N PRO A 89 -14.81 -5.02 3.02
CA PRO A 89 -14.72 -5.88 1.86
C PRO A 89 -13.80 -5.25 0.80
N ARG A 90 -12.93 -6.06 0.20
CA ARG A 90 -11.92 -5.66 -0.80
C ARG A 90 -11.80 -6.70 -1.91
N CYS A 91 -11.10 -6.34 -2.98
CA CYS A 91 -10.65 -7.30 -4.00
C CYS A 91 -9.57 -8.21 -3.40
N GLY A 92 -9.45 -9.45 -3.87
CA GLY A 92 -8.46 -10.41 -3.37
C GLY A 92 -7.06 -10.26 -4.00
N VAL A 93 -6.77 -9.13 -4.64
CA VAL A 93 -5.50 -8.86 -5.32
C VAL A 93 -4.54 -8.24 -4.32
N ALA A 94 -3.27 -8.65 -4.32
CA ALA A 94 -2.26 -8.09 -3.44
C ALA A 94 -1.91 -6.64 -3.81
N ASP A 95 -1.58 -5.83 -2.80
CA ASP A 95 -1.32 -4.40 -2.98
C ASP A 95 0.15 -4.15 -3.40
N THR A 96 1.07 -5.05 -3.02
CA THR A 96 2.53 -4.83 -3.12
C THR A 96 3.22 -5.51 -4.31
N ASP A 97 2.54 -6.35 -5.08
CA ASP A 97 3.11 -7.04 -6.27
C ASP A 97 3.69 -6.05 -7.31
N SER A 98 3.30 -4.77 -7.21
CA SER A 98 3.72 -3.68 -8.07
C SER A 98 5.07 -3.04 -7.69
N HIS A 99 5.56 -3.23 -6.46
CA HIS A 99 6.68 -2.44 -5.93
C HIS A 99 8.00 -2.74 -6.66
N ALA A 100 8.29 -4.00 -6.94
CA ALA A 100 9.50 -4.39 -7.69
C ALA A 100 9.47 -3.84 -9.12
N ALA A 101 8.34 -4.02 -9.82
CA ALA A 101 8.16 -3.50 -11.18
C ALA A 101 8.24 -1.96 -11.25
N TRP A 102 7.65 -1.28 -10.27
CA TRP A 102 7.78 0.17 -10.13
C TRP A 102 9.22 0.59 -9.84
N ALA A 103 9.91 -0.07 -8.90
CA ALA A 103 11.29 0.22 -8.55
C ALA A 103 12.23 0.01 -9.74
N GLU A 104 12.05 -1.08 -10.51
CA GLU A 104 12.79 -1.32 -11.75
C GLU A 104 12.53 -0.21 -12.78
N ARG A 105 11.26 0.15 -12.98
CA ARG A 105 10.88 1.19 -13.94
C ARG A 105 11.45 2.55 -13.57
N ILE A 106 11.39 2.93 -12.30
CA ILE A 106 11.99 4.17 -11.79
C ILE A 106 13.51 4.13 -11.90
N SER A 107 14.14 3.01 -11.51
CA SER A 107 15.58 2.82 -11.62
C SER A 107 16.04 2.89 -13.08
N ALA A 108 15.27 2.36 -14.03
CA ALA A 108 15.58 2.45 -15.46
C ALA A 108 15.53 3.89 -15.99
N LEU A 109 14.60 4.72 -15.51
CA LEU A 109 14.55 6.14 -15.85
C LEU A 109 15.79 6.88 -15.36
N PHE A 110 16.21 6.63 -14.11
CA PHE A 110 17.37 7.27 -13.50
C PHE A 110 18.72 6.67 -13.93
N ALA A 111 18.77 5.39 -14.34
CA ALA A 111 19.96 4.75 -14.92
C ALA A 111 20.43 5.46 -16.20
N GLY A 112 19.51 6.17 -16.85
CA GLY A 112 19.82 7.30 -17.71
C GLY A 112 20.51 6.96 -19.02
N HIS A 113 20.48 7.97 -19.89
CA HIS A 113 21.09 8.07 -21.21
C HIS A 113 22.62 7.79 -21.30
N ARG A 114 23.27 7.25 -20.25
CA ARG A 114 24.71 6.90 -20.26
C ARG A 114 25.04 5.80 -21.28
N ALA A 115 24.12 4.88 -21.55
CA ALA A 115 24.33 3.84 -22.56
C ALA A 115 24.26 4.39 -24.01
N LYS A 116 23.49 5.47 -24.26
CA LYS A 116 23.30 6.01 -25.62
C LYS A 116 24.45 6.92 -26.10
N ARG A 117 25.42 7.24 -25.25
CA ARG A 117 26.56 8.13 -25.58
C ARG A 117 27.85 7.42 -26.01
N ARG A 118 27.78 6.14 -26.39
CA ARG A 118 28.85 5.45 -27.15
C ARG A 118 28.36 5.00 -28.52
N ARG A 119 27.87 5.94 -29.34
CA ARG A 119 27.84 5.73 -30.80
C ARG A 119 29.31 5.66 -31.26
N LYS A 120 29.83 4.45 -31.41
CA LYS A 120 31.21 4.20 -31.85
C LYS A 120 31.41 4.85 -33.22
N LYS A 121 32.25 5.87 -33.31
CA LYS A 121 32.60 6.50 -34.59
C LYS A 121 33.22 5.41 -35.48
N ARG A 122 32.59 5.14 -36.62
CA ARG A 122 33.15 4.26 -37.65
C ARG A 122 34.09 5.13 -38.47
N PHE A 123 35.39 5.02 -38.24
CA PHE A 123 36.38 5.61 -39.14
C PHE A 123 36.40 4.78 -40.42
N ALA A 124 36.27 5.44 -41.57
CA ALA A 124 36.57 4.80 -42.85
C ALA A 124 38.08 4.56 -42.93
N LYS A 125 38.50 3.39 -43.40
CA LYS A 125 39.92 3.10 -43.62
C LYS A 125 40.40 3.97 -44.80
N PRO A 126 41.50 4.74 -44.68
CA PRO A 126 42.06 5.43 -45.84
C PRO A 126 42.52 4.41 -46.87
N GLY A 127 42.13 4.62 -48.13
CA GLY A 127 42.56 3.80 -49.25
C GLY A 127 44.07 3.91 -49.46
N LYS A 128 44.71 2.81 -49.85
CA LYS A 128 46.14 2.73 -50.11
C LYS A 128 46.42 3.43 -51.44
N CYS A 129 47.13 4.56 -51.41
CA CYS A 129 47.63 5.17 -52.64
C CYS A 129 48.68 4.25 -53.25
N ILE A 130 48.45 3.83 -54.50
CA ILE A 130 49.45 3.17 -55.34
C ILE A 130 50.23 4.28 -56.05
N GLU A 131 51.52 4.36 -55.75
CA GLU A 131 52.46 5.30 -56.35
C GLU A 131 52.75 4.86 -57.78
N SER A 132 52.47 5.73 -58.75
CA SER A 132 52.77 5.48 -60.17
C SER A 132 54.14 6.07 -60.48
N ASN A 133 54.93 5.26 -61.17
CA ASN A 133 56.37 5.37 -61.47
C ASN A 133 56.77 6.66 -62.19
#